data_AF-A0A7J0BU03-F1
#
_entry.id   AF-A0A7J0BU03-F1
#
_cell.length_a   1.000
_cell.length_b   1.000
_cell.length_c   1.000
_cell.angle_alpha   90.00
_cell.angle_beta   90.00
_cell.angle_gamma   90.00
#
_symmetry.space_group_name_H-M   'P 1'
#
loop_
_entity.id
_entity.type
_entity.pdbx_description
1 polymer ?
#
loop_
_entity_poly.entity_id
_entity_poly.type
_entity_poly.pdbx_seq_one_letter_code
_entity_poly.pdbx_strand_id
1 'polypeptide(L)'
;MYINLVFGVLVLAALYFLGRELARRLRSPRAILQEELDERRRRTQRIQENLQRVRARAMERLVPVRKAVREMNASLLAAQRFAVEETDDAVRLRLDRAVLTVTYQLASFSVDGSPDELGSEMAQYERFLIEIENTETGSRYTREAVTHEEAIRLLAREIAVQVQN
;
A
#
# COMPACT_ATOMS: atom_id res chain seq x y z
N MET A 1 64.03 -36.06 -23.08
CA MET A 1 62.91 -36.22 -24.05
C MET A 1 61.61 -36.74 -23.40
N TYR A 2 61.66 -37.57 -22.34
CA TYR A 2 60.47 -38.08 -21.64
C TYR A 2 59.72 -37.05 -20.76
N ILE A 3 60.46 -36.13 -20.13
CA ILE A 3 59.89 -35.12 -19.21
C ILE A 3 58.90 -34.18 -19.92
N ASN A 4 59.21 -33.76 -21.15
CA ASN A 4 58.31 -32.91 -21.93
C ASN A 4 57.02 -33.64 -22.34
N LEU A 5 57.09 -34.96 -22.55
CA LEU A 5 55.92 -35.79 -22.87
C LEU A 5 55.00 -35.92 -21.64
N VAL A 6 55.57 -36.20 -20.47
CA VAL A 6 54.82 -36.31 -19.20
C VAL A 6 54.17 -34.97 -18.84
N PHE A 7 54.89 -33.85 -19.03
CA PHE A 7 54.35 -32.52 -18.79
C PHE A 7 53.18 -32.19 -19.73
N GLY A 8 53.28 -32.56 -21.01
CA GLY A 8 52.20 -32.38 -21.99
C GLY A 8 50.92 -33.14 -21.60
N VAL A 9 51.04 -34.39 -21.12
CA VAL A 9 49.90 -35.19 -20.66
C VAL A 9 49.25 -34.58 -19.41
N LEU A 10 50.07 -34.09 -18.46
CA LEU A 10 49.55 -33.42 -17.26
C LEU A 10 48.78 -32.13 -17.58
N VAL A 11 49.28 -31.32 -18.53
CA VAL A 11 48.60 -30.09 -18.96
C VAL A 11 47.25 -30.42 -19.62
N LEU A 12 47.20 -31.43 -20.48
CA LEU A 12 45.94 -31.90 -21.09
C LEU A 12 44.93 -32.40 -20.05
N ALA A 13 45.40 -33.16 -19.06
CA ALA A 13 44.55 -33.63 -17.97
C ALA A 13 44.02 -32.48 -17.11
N ALA A 14 44.85 -31.48 -16.82
CA ALA A 14 44.45 -30.27 -16.10
C ALA A 14 43.41 -29.46 -16.86
N LEU A 15 43.62 -29.24 -18.17
CA LEU A 15 42.65 -28.54 -19.03
C LEU A 15 41.32 -29.29 -19.13
N TYR A 16 41.35 -30.62 -19.23
CA TYR A 16 40.15 -31.45 -19.23
C TYR A 16 39.38 -31.31 -17.91
N PHE A 17 40.07 -31.37 -16.77
CA PHE A 17 39.47 -31.16 -15.46
C PHE A 17 38.88 -29.75 -15.32
N LEU A 18 39.58 -28.72 -15.78
CA LEU A 18 39.11 -27.34 -15.75
C LEU A 18 37.83 -27.17 -16.58
N GLY A 19 37.82 -27.68 -17.81
CA GLY A 19 36.65 -27.61 -18.70
C GLY A 19 35.44 -28.37 -18.14
N ARG A 20 35.66 -29.53 -17.54
CA ARG A 20 34.61 -30.34 -16.90
C ARG A 20 34.02 -29.65 -15.66
N GLU A 21 34.86 -28.98 -14.87
CA GLU A 21 34.42 -28.25 -13.68
C GLU A 21 33.70 -26.94 -14.04
N LEU A 22 34.15 -26.21 -15.07
CA LEU A 22 33.45 -25.06 -15.63
C LEU A 22 32.08 -25.47 -16.20
N ALA A 23 32.01 -26.59 -16.92
CA ALA A 23 30.74 -27.13 -17.43
C ALA A 23 29.76 -27.53 -16.31
N ARG A 24 30.26 -27.97 -15.15
CA ARG A 24 29.45 -28.26 -13.96
C ARG A 24 28.98 -26.99 -13.23
N ARG A 25 29.77 -25.91 -13.28
CA ARG A 25 29.48 -24.63 -12.62
C ARG A 25 28.61 -23.69 -13.45
N LEU A 26 28.48 -23.92 -14.75
CA LEU A 26 27.50 -23.23 -15.60
C LEU A 26 26.09 -23.67 -15.18
N ARG A 27 25.48 -22.91 -14.25
CA ARG A 27 24.06 -23.07 -13.88
C ARG A 27 23.25 -23.10 -15.18
N SER A 28 22.38 -24.10 -15.33
CA SER A 28 21.59 -24.21 -16.55
C SER A 28 20.74 -22.94 -16.72
N PRO A 29 20.62 -22.38 -17.94
CA PRO A 29 19.79 -21.20 -18.20
C PRO A 29 18.35 -21.37 -17.69
N ARG A 30 17.86 -22.62 -17.68
CA ARG A 30 16.56 -23.01 -17.12
C ARG A 30 16.47 -22.83 -15.60
N ALA A 31 17.54 -23.13 -14.86
CA ALA A 31 17.60 -22.93 -13.42
C ALA A 31 17.60 -21.44 -13.05
N ILE A 32 18.35 -20.61 -13.80
CA ILE A 32 18.38 -19.15 -13.60
C ILE A 32 17.00 -18.54 -13.88
N LEU A 33 16.34 -18.96 -14.97
CA LEU A 33 14.99 -18.51 -15.29
C LEU A 33 13.96 -18.93 -14.22
N GLN A 34 14.07 -20.15 -13.68
CA GLN A 34 13.19 -20.60 -12.59
C GLN A 34 13.41 -19.79 -11.31
N GLU A 35 14.66 -19.50 -10.95
CA GLU A 35 15.02 -18.69 -9.79
C GLU A 35 14.44 -17.27 -9.91
N GLU A 36 14.58 -16.63 -11.08
CA GLU A 36 13.98 -15.31 -11.38
C GLU A 36 12.43 -15.33 -11.36
N LEU A 37 11.80 -16.36 -11.91
CA LEU A 37 10.35 -16.50 -11.88
C LEU A 37 9.81 -16.73 -10.46
N ASP A 38 10.52 -17.54 -9.66
CA ASP A 38 10.16 -17.77 -8.26
C ASP A 38 10.40 -16.54 -7.40
N GLU A 39 11.46 -15.78 -7.66
CA GLU A 39 11.71 -14.50 -7.01
C GLU A 39 10.62 -13.48 -7.33
N ARG A 40 10.19 -13.39 -8.61
CA ARG A 40 9.04 -12.57 -9.01
C ARG A 40 7.76 -13.00 -8.29
N ARG A 41 7.47 -14.29 -8.21
CA ARG A 41 6.29 -14.82 -7.49
C ARG A 41 6.31 -14.45 -6.01
N ARG A 42 7.45 -14.62 -5.35
CA ARG A 42 7.63 -14.24 -3.93
C ARG A 42 7.44 -12.73 -3.73
N ARG A 43 7.96 -11.90 -4.63
CA ARG A 43 7.73 -10.44 -4.59
C ARG A 43 6.24 -10.11 -4.76
N THR A 44 5.54 -10.75 -5.72
CA THR A 44 4.10 -10.53 -5.92
C THR A 44 3.29 -10.96 -4.69
N GLN A 45 3.61 -12.11 -4.07
CA GLN A 45 2.94 -12.57 -2.85
C GLN A 45 3.12 -11.59 -1.69
N ARG A 46 4.35 -11.11 -1.45
CA ARG A 46 4.63 -10.10 -0.42
C ARG A 46 3.86 -8.81 -0.64
N ILE A 47 3.75 -8.35 -1.88
CA ILE A 47 2.96 -7.16 -2.23
C ILE A 47 1.47 -7.38 -1.89
N GLN A 48 0.92 -8.55 -2.23
CA GLN A 48 -0.48 -8.87 -1.95
C GLN A 48 -0.77 -8.94 -0.45
N GLU A 49 0.08 -9.63 0.32
CA GLU A 49 -0.05 -9.71 1.79
C GLU A 49 0.01 -8.32 2.44
N ASN A 50 0.95 -7.49 1.99
CA ASN A 50 1.08 -6.14 2.51
C ASN A 50 -0.12 -5.26 2.14
N LEU A 51 -0.66 -5.39 0.93
CA LEU A 51 -1.84 -4.65 0.49
C LEU A 51 -3.09 -5.04 1.30
N GLN A 52 -3.23 -6.33 1.62
CA GLN A 52 -4.29 -6.81 2.53
C GLN A 52 -4.15 -6.21 3.93
N ARG A 53 -2.93 -6.13 4.46
CA ARG A 53 -2.67 -5.49 5.78
C ARG A 53 -3.02 -4.00 5.77
N VAL A 54 -2.64 -3.28 4.70
CA VAL A 54 -3.00 -1.86 4.55
C VAL A 54 -4.52 -1.70 4.52
N ARG A 55 -5.23 -2.54 3.75
CA ARG A 55 -6.70 -2.51 3.70
C ARG A 55 -7.32 -2.82 5.06
N ALA A 56 -6.84 -3.83 5.78
CA ALA A 56 -7.35 -4.17 7.11
C ALA A 56 -7.16 -3.01 8.11
N ARG A 57 -5.99 -2.36 8.09
CA ARG A 57 -5.70 -1.19 8.93
C ARG A 57 -6.54 0.02 8.54
N ALA A 58 -6.77 0.25 7.24
CA ALA A 58 -7.67 1.29 6.75
C ALA A 58 -9.10 1.07 7.23
N MET A 59 -9.60 -0.17 7.16
CA MET A 59 -10.93 -0.52 7.67
C MET A 59 -11.04 -0.22 9.17
N GLU A 60 -10.07 -0.66 9.97
CA GLU A 60 -10.03 -0.42 11.42
C GLU A 60 -10.01 1.07 11.77
N ARG A 61 -9.15 1.84 11.09
CA ARG A 61 -9.00 3.28 11.28
C ARG A 61 -10.20 4.08 10.79
N LEU A 62 -11.00 3.59 9.86
CA LEU A 62 -12.24 4.28 9.44
C LEU A 62 -13.42 4.03 10.38
N VAL A 63 -13.38 3.02 11.26
CA VAL A 63 -14.51 2.71 12.17
C VAL A 63 -14.92 3.92 13.02
N PRO A 64 -14.01 4.64 13.71
CA PRO A 64 -14.38 5.81 14.51
C PRO A 64 -14.99 6.93 13.66
N VAL A 65 -14.46 7.14 12.45
CA VAL A 65 -14.95 8.17 11.52
C VAL A 65 -16.36 7.83 11.04
N ARG A 66 -16.62 6.57 10.66
CA ARG A 66 -17.97 6.09 10.28
C ARG A 66 -18.99 6.31 11.38
N LYS A 67 -18.63 5.95 12.62
CA LYS A 67 -19.48 6.13 13.79
C LYS A 67 -19.81 7.62 14.00
N ALA A 68 -18.79 8.48 13.97
CA ALA A 68 -18.97 9.92 14.13
C ALA A 68 -19.85 10.53 13.02
N VAL A 69 -19.65 10.13 11.76
CA VAL A 69 -20.47 10.60 10.63
C VAL A 69 -21.94 10.22 10.81
N ARG A 70 -22.24 8.99 11.26
CA ARG A 70 -23.61 8.56 11.56
C ARG A 70 -24.23 9.37 12.70
N GLU A 71 -23.47 9.59 13.77
CA GLU A 71 -23.93 10.40 14.92
C GLU A 71 -24.20 11.85 14.52
N MET A 72 -23.33 12.46 13.70
CA MET A 72 -23.55 13.79 13.14
C MET A 72 -24.82 13.85 12.29
N ASN A 73 -25.01 12.88 11.38
CA ASN A 73 -26.19 12.84 10.52
C ASN A 73 -27.48 12.69 11.33
N ALA A 74 -27.46 11.84 12.37
CA ALA A 74 -28.60 11.64 13.26
C ALA A 74 -28.96 12.89 14.06
N SER A 75 -27.96 13.74 14.36
CA SER A 75 -28.11 14.99 15.10
C SER A 75 -28.68 16.13 14.27
N LEU A 76 -28.71 16.00 12.93
CA LEU A 76 -29.29 16.99 12.03
C LEU A 76 -30.82 16.85 11.93
N LEU A 77 -31.48 17.98 11.64
CA LEU A 77 -32.91 18.00 11.29
C LEU A 77 -33.17 17.14 10.07
N ALA A 78 -34.37 16.54 9.98
CA ALA A 78 -34.69 15.59 8.90
C ALA A 78 -34.46 16.16 7.48
N ALA A 79 -34.73 17.45 7.26
CA ALA A 79 -34.53 18.13 5.99
C ALA A 79 -33.05 18.42 5.65
N GLN A 80 -32.14 18.27 6.61
CA GLN A 80 -30.70 18.55 6.48
C GLN A 80 -29.85 17.27 6.52
N ARG A 81 -30.49 16.10 6.61
CA ARG A 81 -29.80 14.82 6.62
C ARG A 81 -29.20 14.54 5.26
N PHE A 82 -27.98 14.02 5.28
CA PHE A 82 -27.23 13.66 4.08
C PHE A 82 -27.21 12.14 3.89
N ALA A 83 -26.92 11.69 2.66
CA ALA A 83 -26.74 10.27 2.39
C ALA A 83 -25.30 9.85 2.72
N VAL A 84 -25.15 8.69 3.34
CA VAL A 84 -23.84 8.12 3.70
C VAL A 84 -23.68 6.80 2.96
N GLU A 85 -22.60 6.68 2.18
CA GLU A 85 -22.15 5.45 1.55
C GLU A 85 -20.84 5.02 2.19
N GLU A 86 -20.86 3.85 2.86
CA GLU A 86 -19.67 3.26 3.49
C GLU A 86 -19.15 2.14 2.57
N THR A 87 -17.91 2.27 2.08
CA THR A 87 -17.16 1.16 1.45
C THR A 87 -16.10 0.66 2.42
N ASP A 88 -15.43 -0.45 2.10
CA ASP A 88 -14.38 -1.00 2.97
C ASP A 88 -13.26 0.01 3.25
N ASP A 89 -12.91 0.82 2.27
CA ASP A 89 -11.75 1.72 2.25
C ASP A 89 -12.10 3.21 2.25
N ALA A 90 -13.39 3.57 2.19
CA ALA A 90 -13.83 4.95 2.14
C ALA A 90 -15.17 5.19 2.85
N VAL A 91 -15.40 6.44 3.23
CA VAL A 91 -16.70 6.94 3.67
C VAL A 91 -17.06 8.11 2.79
N ARG A 92 -18.15 7.98 2.04
CA ARG A 92 -18.65 9.04 1.16
C ARG A 92 -19.94 9.63 1.72
N LEU A 93 -19.98 10.95 1.80
CA LEU A 93 -21.12 11.73 2.24
C LEU A 93 -21.62 12.53 1.05
N ARG A 94 -22.90 12.39 0.71
CA ARG A 94 -23.56 13.22 -0.31
C ARG A 94 -24.47 14.23 0.38
N LEU A 95 -24.04 15.49 0.37
CA LEU A 95 -24.83 16.65 0.72
C LEU A 95 -25.44 17.24 -0.55
N ASP A 96 -26.40 18.14 -0.40
CA ASP A 96 -27.12 18.76 -1.52
C ASP A 96 -26.18 19.49 -2.50
N ARG A 97 -25.11 20.11 -1.98
CA ARG A 97 -24.15 20.93 -2.76
C ARG A 97 -22.72 20.41 -2.78
N ALA A 98 -22.46 19.29 -2.11
CA ALA A 98 -21.11 18.76 -2.00
C ALA A 98 -21.08 17.25 -1.79
N VAL A 99 -20.03 16.63 -2.31
CA VAL A 99 -19.66 15.26 -1.98
C VAL A 99 -18.37 15.31 -1.19
N LEU A 100 -18.38 14.75 0.02
CA LEU A 100 -17.17 14.49 0.78
C LEU A 100 -16.80 13.03 0.69
N THR A 101 -15.55 12.74 0.40
CA THR A 101 -15.01 11.37 0.44
C THR A 101 -13.84 11.34 1.40
N VAL A 102 -13.93 10.48 2.41
CA VAL A 102 -12.87 10.24 3.38
C VAL A 102 -12.24 8.91 3.07
N THR A 103 -10.93 8.93 2.81
CA THR A 103 -10.13 7.72 2.65
C THR A 103 -9.00 7.71 3.67
N TYR A 104 -8.58 6.52 4.07
CA TYR A 104 -7.39 6.35 4.89
C TYR A 104 -6.22 5.96 4.00
N GLN A 105 -5.16 6.77 4.01
CA GLN A 105 -3.96 6.54 3.22
C GLN A 105 -2.76 6.24 4.13
N LEU A 106 -1.97 5.26 3.70
CA LEU A 106 -0.68 4.94 4.28
C LEU A 106 0.41 5.29 3.25
N ALA A 107 1.18 6.35 3.51
CA ALA A 107 2.18 6.88 2.60
C ALA A 107 3.51 6.11 2.71
N SER A 108 3.62 4.98 2.01
CA SER A 108 4.82 4.14 1.88
C SER A 108 5.36 3.52 3.18
N PHE A 109 5.58 2.21 3.14
CA PHE A 109 6.39 1.48 4.11
C PHE A 109 7.49 0.77 3.33
N SER A 110 8.68 0.65 3.92
CA SER A 110 9.75 -0.16 3.37
C SER A 110 9.25 -1.60 3.19
N VAL A 111 9.25 -2.10 1.96
CA VAL A 111 8.90 -3.50 1.64
C VAL A 111 9.95 -4.48 2.19
N ASP A 112 11.10 -3.97 2.65
CA ASP A 112 12.24 -4.73 3.19
C ASP A 112 12.31 -4.73 4.73
N GLY A 113 11.42 -4.01 5.43
CA GLY A 113 11.41 -3.89 6.89
C GLY A 113 10.85 -5.12 7.62
N SER A 114 11.41 -5.42 8.79
CA SER A 114 10.96 -6.50 9.69
C SER A 114 9.54 -6.22 10.23
N PRO A 115 8.69 -7.24 10.41
CA PRO A 115 7.31 -7.10 10.91
C PRO A 115 7.16 -6.41 12.27
N ASP A 116 8.22 -6.30 13.07
CA ASP A 116 8.18 -5.70 14.42
C ASP A 116 8.48 -4.18 14.47
N GLU A 117 8.94 -3.57 13.37
CA GLU A 117 9.22 -2.12 13.31
C GLU A 117 7.97 -1.29 12.91
N LEU A 118 6.85 -1.97 12.65
CA LEU A 118 5.61 -1.40 12.09
C LEU A 118 4.76 -0.56 13.07
N GLY A 119 5.08 -0.56 14.36
CA GLY A 119 4.26 0.09 15.39
C GLY A 119 4.42 1.61 15.46
N SER A 120 5.68 2.09 15.48
CA SER A 120 6.01 3.49 15.80
C SER A 120 6.44 4.33 14.59
N GLU A 121 7.05 3.74 13.56
CA GLU A 121 7.47 4.48 12.36
C GLU A 121 6.30 4.73 11.39
N MET A 122 5.30 3.85 11.37
CA MET A 122 4.16 3.99 10.45
C MET A 122 3.27 5.18 10.78
N ALA A 123 3.17 5.61 12.05
CA ALA A 123 2.30 6.70 12.48
C ALA A 123 2.58 8.03 11.76
N GLN A 124 3.83 8.27 11.34
CA GLN A 124 4.21 9.47 10.58
C GLN A 124 3.72 9.43 9.12
N TYR A 125 3.31 8.26 8.65
CA TYR A 125 2.84 8.01 7.29
C TYR A 125 1.33 7.67 7.25
N GLU A 126 0.64 7.70 8.39
CA GLU A 126 -0.82 7.54 8.49
C GLU A 126 -1.49 8.91 8.27
N ARG A 127 -2.39 8.99 7.29
CA ARG A 127 -3.21 10.19 7.08
C ARG A 127 -4.59 9.85 6.57
N PHE A 128 -5.57 10.64 7.00
CA PHE A 128 -6.90 10.70 6.42
C PHE A 128 -6.88 11.73 5.31
N LEU A 129 -7.30 11.33 4.12
CA LEU A 129 -7.56 12.24 3.01
C LEU A 129 -9.06 12.52 2.97
N ILE A 130 -9.41 13.80 3.03
CA ILE A 130 -10.77 14.30 2.91
C ILE A 130 -10.84 15.05 1.59
N GLU A 131 -11.42 14.42 0.59
CA GLU A 131 -11.71 15.04 -0.71
C GLU A 131 -13.08 15.68 -0.65
N ILE A 132 -13.16 16.96 -0.98
CA ILE A 132 -14.41 17.71 -1.06
C ILE A 132 -14.60 18.14 -2.50
N GLU A 133 -15.73 17.74 -3.06
CA GLU A 133 -16.16 18.11 -4.40
C GLU A 133 -17.44 18.93 -4.29
N ASN A 134 -17.39 20.18 -4.75
CA ASN A 134 -18.57 21.03 -4.84
C ASN A 134 -19.32 20.67 -6.13
N THR A 135 -20.59 20.30 -6.01
CA THR A 135 -21.39 19.81 -7.13
C THR A 135 -21.90 20.93 -8.04
N GLU A 136 -21.94 22.18 -7.56
CA GLU A 136 -22.40 23.34 -8.31
C GLU A 136 -21.27 23.96 -9.16
N THR A 137 -20.07 24.08 -8.59
CA THR A 137 -18.91 24.69 -9.27
C THR A 137 -18.01 23.66 -9.95
N GLY A 138 -18.16 22.37 -9.62
CA GLY A 138 -17.23 21.32 -10.02
C GLY A 138 -15.83 21.42 -9.38
N SER A 139 -15.64 22.32 -8.42
CA SER A 139 -14.34 22.49 -7.77
C SER A 139 -14.06 21.33 -6.81
N ARG A 140 -12.85 20.77 -6.89
CA ARG A 140 -12.38 19.73 -5.97
C ARG A 140 -11.17 20.22 -5.19
N TYR A 141 -11.16 19.99 -3.89
CA TYR A 141 -10.01 20.22 -3.04
C TYR A 141 -9.85 19.09 -2.02
N THR A 142 -8.62 18.90 -1.55
CA THR A 142 -8.27 17.82 -0.62
C THR A 142 -7.68 18.42 0.64
N ARG A 143 -8.06 17.85 1.78
CA ARG A 143 -7.45 18.13 3.08
C ARG A 143 -6.89 16.86 3.68
N GLU A 144 -5.81 17.00 4.43
CA GLU A 144 -5.18 15.90 5.14
C GLU A 144 -5.42 16.07 6.65
N ALA A 145 -5.64 14.96 7.35
CA ALA A 145 -5.68 14.91 8.81
C ALA A 145 -4.82 13.74 9.30
N VAL A 146 -4.06 13.96 10.37
CA VAL A 146 -3.14 12.95 10.91
C VAL A 146 -3.88 12.02 11.88
N THR A 147 -4.91 12.53 12.55
CA THR A 147 -5.67 11.79 13.57
C THR A 147 -7.14 11.65 13.21
N HIS A 148 -7.79 10.63 13.79
CA HIS A 148 -9.24 10.46 13.67
C HIS A 148 -10.01 11.68 14.17
N GLU A 149 -9.60 12.27 15.31
CA GLU A 149 -10.27 13.44 15.88
C GLU A 149 -10.18 14.66 14.96
N GLU A 150 -9.01 14.88 14.36
CA GLU A 150 -8.81 15.95 13.39
C GLU A 150 -9.66 15.72 12.14
N ALA A 151 -9.70 14.49 11.62
CA ALA A 151 -10.53 14.13 10.47
C ALA A 151 -12.02 14.38 10.76
N ILE A 152 -12.51 13.93 11.93
CA ILE A 152 -13.88 14.15 12.42
C ILE A 152 -14.18 15.64 12.54
N ARG A 153 -13.25 16.44 13.09
CA ARG A 153 -13.41 17.90 13.24
C ARG A 153 -13.48 18.60 11.89
N LEU A 154 -12.64 18.22 10.93
CA LEU A 154 -12.67 18.76 9.58
C LEU A 154 -13.99 18.42 8.88
N LEU A 155 -14.47 17.17 8.99
CA LEU A 155 -15.77 16.77 8.45
C LEU A 155 -16.92 17.56 9.07
N ALA A 156 -16.95 17.68 10.39
CA ALA A 156 -17.99 18.45 11.07
C ALA A 156 -18.02 19.91 10.61
N ARG A 157 -16.84 20.53 10.43
CA ARG A 157 -16.72 21.89 9.90
C ARG A 157 -17.26 21.98 8.47
N GLU A 158 -16.89 21.06 7.59
CA GLU A 158 -17.35 21.11 6.20
C GLU A 158 -18.86 20.83 6.09
N ILE A 159 -19.39 19.85 6.82
CA ILE A 159 -20.84 19.59 6.89
C ILE A 159 -21.57 20.87 7.35
N ALA A 160 -21.09 21.53 8.41
CA ALA A 160 -21.70 22.76 8.90
C ALA A 160 -21.73 23.88 7.85
N VAL A 161 -20.65 24.04 7.07
CA VAL A 161 -20.57 25.03 5.98
C VAL A 161 -21.57 24.71 4.86
N GLN A 162 -21.77 23.43 4.53
CA GLN A 162 -22.65 23.00 3.44
C GLN A 162 -24.13 22.95 3.83
N VAL A 163 -24.44 22.75 5.11
CA VAL A 163 -25.83 22.69 5.61
C VAL A 163 -26.39 24.09 5.94
N GLN A 164 -25.55 25.08 6.25
CA GLN A 164 -25.98 26.44 6.59
C GLN A 164 -26.17 27.38 5.38
N ASN A 165 -25.56 27.07 4.24
CA ASN A 165 -25.69 27.85 3.00
C ASN A 165 -26.75 27.24 2.10
#